data_AF-A0A971MQG4-F1
#
_entry.id   AF-A0A971MQG4-F1
#
_cell.length_a   1.000
_cell.length_b   1.000
_cell.length_c   1.000
_cell.angle_alpha   90.00
_cell.angle_beta   90.00
_cell.angle_gamma   90.00
#
_symmetry.space_group_name_H-M   'P 1'
#
loop_
_entity.id
_entity.type
_entity.pdbx_description
1 polymer ?
#
loop_
_entity_poly.entity_id
_entity_poly.type
_entity_poly.pdbx_seq_one_letter_code
_entity_poly.pdbx_strand_id
1 'polypeptide(L)' 'MEKPLLNVKQAADYAGDDVSEKAIRKLLEDPNFYPRVNIGRRVFIHREMFDQWLKEQASPKKVSGF' A
#
# COMPACT_ATOMS: atom_id res chain seq x y z
N MET A 1 1.73 20.69 2.77
CA MET A 1 0.75 19.95 1.93
C MET A 1 1.18 18.49 1.91
N GLU A 2 0.38 17.61 2.49
CA GLU A 2 0.62 16.17 2.35
C GLU A 2 0.25 15.72 0.94
N LYS A 3 1.08 14.86 0.34
CA LYS A 3 0.82 14.34 -1.02
C LYS A 3 -0.21 13.20 -0.91
N PRO A 4 -1.37 13.29 -1.57
CA PRO A 4 -2.42 12.27 -1.47
C PRO A 4 -2.05 10.98 -2.22
N LEU A 5 -1.18 11.08 -3.23
CA LEU A 5 -0.73 9.97 -4.06
C LEU A 5 0.78 9.79 -3.94
N LEU A 6 1.18 8.55 -3.72
CA LEU A 6 2.56 8.12 -3.62
C LEU A 6 2.96 7.35 -4.88
N ASN A 7 4.16 7.61 -5.38
CA ASN A 7 4.82 6.68 -6.31
C ASN A 7 5.43 5.50 -5.53
N VAL A 8 5.99 4.53 -6.26
CA VAL A 8 6.58 3.31 -5.68
C VAL A 8 7.64 3.63 -4.60
N LYS A 9 8.58 4.55 -4.90
CA LYS A 9 9.63 4.94 -3.96
C LYS A 9 9.04 5.58 -2.71
N GLN A 10 8.12 6.53 -2.88
CA GLN A 10 7.50 7.21 -1.75
C GLN A 10 6.66 6.26 -0.88
N ALA A 11 6.03 5.25 -1.47
CA ALA A 11 5.29 4.24 -0.72
C ALA A 11 6.22 3.28 0.03
N ALA A 12 7.37 2.93 -0.55
CA ALA A 12 8.42 2.18 0.15
C ALA A 12 8.93 2.97 1.36
N ASP A 13 9.35 4.22 1.14
CA ASP A 13 9.79 5.13 2.20
C ASP A 13 8.71 5.32 3.29
N TYR A 14 7.43 5.32 2.91
CA TYR A 14 6.30 5.48 3.84
C TYR A 14 6.01 4.21 4.65
N ALA A 15 6.19 3.02 4.06
CA ALA A 15 5.91 1.74 4.71
C ALA A 15 6.98 1.32 5.73
N GLY A 16 8.15 1.97 5.70
CA GLY A 16 9.26 1.76 6.63
C GLY A 16 10.52 1.22 5.97
N ASP A 17 11.64 1.27 6.70
CA ASP A 17 12.98 0.96 6.17
C ASP A 17 13.14 -0.49 5.67
N ASP A 18 12.27 -1.40 6.11
CA ASP A 18 12.27 -2.82 5.71
C ASP A 18 11.50 -3.11 4.40
N VAL A 19 10.77 -2.13 3.85
CA VAL A 19 9.92 -2.33 2.66
C VAL A 19 10.60 -1.79 1.41
N SER A 20 11.10 -2.71 0.57
CA SER A 20 11.72 -2.33 -0.71
C SER A 20 10.71 -1.88 -1.78
N GLU A 21 11.17 -1.04 -2.72
CA GLU A 21 10.39 -0.70 -3.93
C GLU A 21 9.92 -1.94 -4.71
N LYS A 22 10.71 -3.02 -4.69
CA LYS A 22 10.35 -4.29 -5.34
C LYS A 22 9.14 -4.93 -4.70
N ALA A 23 9.03 -4.89 -3.37
CA ALA A 23 7.87 -5.39 -2.64
C ALA A 23 6.61 -4.58 -2.98
N ILE A 24 6.73 -3.25 -3.04
CA ILE A 24 5.64 -2.36 -3.46
C ILE A 24 5.19 -2.67 -4.89
N ARG A 25 6.12 -2.87 -5.83
CA ARG A 25 5.76 -3.26 -7.22
C ARG A 25 4.98 -4.57 -7.26
N LYS A 26 5.40 -5.56 -6.46
CA LYS A 26 4.69 -6.83 -6.34
C LYS A 26 3.28 -6.65 -5.76
N LEU A 27 3.09 -5.76 -4.79
CA LEU A 27 1.74 -5.42 -4.28
C LEU A 27 0.87 -4.79 -5.36
N LEU A 28 1.43 -3.94 -6.23
CA LEU A 28 0.67 -3.32 -7.32
C LEU A 28 0.20 -4.31 -8.41
N GLU A 29 0.81 -5.50 -8.48
CA GLU A 29 0.38 -6.60 -9.33
C GLU A 29 -0.81 -7.37 -8.73
N ASP A 30 -1.03 -7.29 -7.41
CA ASP A 30 -2.15 -7.94 -6.74
C ASP A 30 -3.46 -7.17 -7.04
N PRO A 31 -4.46 -7.82 -7.67
CA PRO A 31 -5.76 -7.19 -7.93
C PRO A 31 -6.53 -6.80 -6.65
N ASN A 32 -6.19 -7.38 -5.49
CA ASN A 32 -6.85 -7.08 -4.21
C ASN A 32 -6.19 -5.94 -3.44
N PHE A 33 -5.08 -5.39 -3.93
CA PHE A 33 -4.42 -4.25 -3.31
C PHE A 33 -5.21 -2.96 -3.58
N TYR A 34 -6.24 -2.74 -2.76
CA TYR A 34 -7.18 -1.63 -2.89
C TYR A 34 -6.58 -0.20 -2.80
N PRO A 35 -5.40 0.06 -2.20
CA PRO A 35 -4.77 1.37 -2.27
C PRO A 35 -4.25 1.76 -3.66
N ARG A 36 -4.25 0.85 -4.64
CA ARG A 36 -3.81 1.10 -6.01
C ARG A 36 -4.72 2.11 -6.72
N VAL A 37 -4.11 3.13 -7.32
CA VAL A 37 -4.79 4.13 -8.15
C VAL A 37 -4.14 4.19 -9.53
N ASN A 38 -4.90 3.97 -10.59
CA ASN A 38 -4.44 4.14 -11.97
C ASN A 38 -4.88 5.51 -12.50
N ILE A 39 -3.94 6.34 -12.95
CA ILE A 39 -4.22 7.61 -13.62
C ILE A 39 -3.56 7.56 -15.00
N GLY A 40 -4.39 7.36 -16.02
CA GLY A 40 -3.92 7.09 -17.38
C GLY A 40 -3.01 5.85 -17.39
N ARG A 41 -1.76 6.04 -17.83
CA ARG A 41 -0.75 4.95 -17.90
C ARG A 41 0.11 4.82 -16.63
N ARG A 42 -0.10 5.66 -15.63
CA ARG A 42 0.69 5.68 -14.40
C ARG A 42 -0.09 5.01 -13.26
N VAL A 43 0.65 4.28 -12.43
CA VAL A 43 0.12 3.65 -11.22
C VAL A 43 0.69 4.38 -10.01
N PHE A 44 -0.21 4.73 -9.09
CA PHE A 44 0.07 5.39 -7.83
C PHE A 44 -0.57 4.62 -6.68
N ILE A 45 -0.25 5.04 -5.47
CA ILE A 45 -0.77 4.49 -4.23
C ILE A 45 -1.46 5.62 -3.47
N HIS A 46 -2.74 5.46 -3.12
CA HIS A 46 -3.45 6.42 -2.28
C HIS A 46 -2.93 6.32 -0.85
N ARG A 47 -2.39 7.42 -0.31
CA ARG A 47 -1.68 7.41 0.97
C ARG A 47 -2.54 6.93 2.15
N GLU A 48 -3.73 7.49 2.32
CA GLU A 48 -4.60 7.15 3.47
C GLU A 48 -5.09 5.69 3.42
N MET A 49 -5.52 5.22 2.25
CA MET A 49 -5.89 3.81 2.05
C MET A 49 -4.70 2.88 2.28
N PHE A 50 -3.49 3.31 1.91
CA PHE A 50 -2.29 2.54 2.16
C PHE A 50 -1.94 2.44 3.64
N ASP A 51 -2.08 3.54 4.39
CA ASP A 51 -1.95 3.53 5.86
C ASP A 51 -2.96 2.59 6.52
N GLN A 52 -4.22 2.62 6.07
CA GLN A 52 -5.24 1.69 6.54
C GLN A 52 -4.87 0.23 6.22
N TRP A 53 -4.45 -0.04 4.99
CA TRP A 53 -4.03 -1.38 4.56
C TRP A 53 -2.86 -1.90 5.40
N LEU A 54 -1.86 -1.05 5.69
CA LEU A 54 -0.72 -1.40 6.55
C LEU A 54 -1.17 -1.76 7.97
N LYS A 55 -2.10 -0.99 8.55
CA LYS A 55 -2.69 -1.27 9.87
C LYS A 55 -3.46 -2.60 9.88
N GLU A 56 -4.15 -2.93 8.79
CA GLU A 56 -4.83 -4.21 8.61
C GLU A 56 -3.85 -5.38 8.51
N GLN A 57 -2.67 -5.21 7.90
CA GLN A 57 -1.63 -6.24 7.88
C GLN A 57 -0.96 -6.45 9.24
N ALA A 58 -0.78 -5.37 10.01
CA ALA A 58 -0.19 -5.43 11.34
C ALA A 58 -1.13 -6.02 12.40
N SER A 59 -2.44 -6.04 12.13
CA SER A 59 -3.45 -6.59 13.03
C SER A 59 -3.68 -8.07 12.67
N PRO A 60 -3.21 -9.04 13.49
CA PRO A 60 -3.56 -10.44 13.24
C PRO A 60 -5.08 -10.57 13.27
N LYS A 61 -5.67 -11.06 12.18
CA LYS A 61 -7.09 -11.43 12.15
C LYS A 61 -7.36 -12.30 13.38
N LYS A 62 -8.11 -11.78 14.36
CA LYS A 62 -8.73 -12.63 15.37
C LYS A 62 -9.65 -13.58 14.62
N VAL A 63 -9.17 -14.81 14.41
CA VAL A 63 -9.99 -15.91 13.92
C VAL A 63 -11.04 -16.14 15.02
N SER A 64 -12.18 -15.47 14.89
CA SER A 64 -13.36 -15.73 15.70
C SER A 64 -14.11 -16.84 14.99
N GLY A 65 -13.64 -18.07 15.22
CA GLY A 65 -14.30 -19.29 14.80
C GLY A 65 -14.71 -20.06 16.04
N PHE A 66 -16.01 -20.03 16.30
CA PHE A 66 -16.90 -20.92 17.07
C PHE A 66 -16.30 -22.00 17.98
#